data_AF-A0A962NVE5-F1
#
_entry.id   AF-A0A962NVE5-F1
#
_cell.length_a   1.000
_cell.length_b   1.000
_cell.length_c   1.000
_cell.angle_alpha   90.00
_cell.angle_beta   90.00
_cell.angle_gamma   90.00
#
_symmetry.space_group_name_H-M   'P 1'
#
loop_
_entity.id
_entity.type
_entity.pdbx_description
1 polymer ?
#
loop_
_entity_poly.entity_id
_entity_poly.type
_entity_poly.pdbx_seq_one_letter_code
_entity_poly.pdbx_strand_id
1 'polypeptide(L)'
;MTEFRGLATKIEQHMQQLAAKNINEPHLVIHHMMGYVLDLHKIWVGTSDEQLMALSREFPNFYRYAFMMEEAAEAERHKASRPYDGMAQFSEPHKVMATQLLTTAATLERGYQAFIGCGNLAFFQPQLDELNGLYRQWLVDLEKFKASLGAFGADPKMLAYVNEAFGSLAERLKKLAEVKLG
;
A
#
# COMPACT_ATOMS: atom_id res chain seq x y z
N MET A 1 16.84 16.02 1.29
CA MET A 1 16.92 15.35 2.61
C MET A 1 15.65 15.47 3.44
N THR A 2 15.10 16.66 3.68
CA THR A 2 13.90 16.83 4.54
C THR A 2 12.69 16.02 4.09
N GLU A 3 12.43 15.96 2.78
CA GLU A 3 11.33 15.15 2.22
C GLU A 3 11.51 13.65 2.52
N PHE A 4 12.64 13.06 2.13
CA PHE A 4 12.92 11.63 2.36
C PHE A 4 12.93 11.25 3.84
N ARG A 5 13.44 12.15 4.70
CA ARG A 5 13.37 12.00 6.14
C ARG A 5 11.92 11.95 6.64
N GLY A 6 11.05 12.80 6.09
CA GLY A 6 9.62 12.78 6.39
C GLY A 6 8.93 11.48 5.94
N LEU A 7 9.30 10.94 4.77
CA LEU A 7 8.78 9.65 4.30
C LEU A 7 9.27 8.49 5.19
N ALA A 8 10.57 8.44 5.50
CA ALA A 8 11.14 7.42 6.38
C ALA A 8 10.54 7.46 7.79
N THR A 9 10.27 8.66 8.31
CA THR A 9 9.60 8.85 9.62
C THR A 9 8.21 8.22 9.65
N LYS A 10 7.41 8.35 8.57
CA LYS A 10 6.07 7.75 8.51
C LYS A 10 6.13 6.22 8.49
N ILE A 11 7.08 5.67 7.73
CA ILE A 11 7.33 4.22 7.68
C ILE A 11 7.76 3.71 9.05
N GLU A 12 8.73 4.39 9.68
CA GLU A 12 9.23 4.09 11.02
C GLU A 12 8.10 4.01 12.04
N GLN A 13 7.27 5.05 12.10
CA GLN A 13 6.15 5.14 13.03
C GLN A 13 5.14 4.00 12.83
N HIS A 14 4.78 3.68 11.58
CA HIS A 14 3.82 2.61 11.34
C HIS A 14 4.40 1.23 11.67
N MET A 15 5.68 0.98 11.35
CA MET A 15 6.36 -0.25 11.75
C MET A 15 6.41 -0.42 13.28
N GLN A 16 6.63 0.65 14.03
CA GLN A 16 6.58 0.62 15.49
C GLN A 16 5.17 0.28 16.01
N GLN A 17 4.11 0.80 15.39
CA GLN A 17 2.72 0.47 15.74
C GLN A 17 2.41 -1.01 15.48
N LEU A 18 2.91 -1.58 14.38
CA LEU A 18 2.76 -3.00 14.07
C LEU A 18 3.50 -3.86 15.10
N ALA A 19 4.74 -3.50 15.43
CA ALA A 19 5.52 -4.19 16.46
C ALA A 19 4.81 -4.16 17.83
N ALA A 20 4.22 -3.03 18.22
CA ALA A 20 3.44 -2.90 19.45
C ALA A 20 2.18 -3.81 19.47
N LYS A 21 1.67 -4.19 18.30
CA LYS A 21 0.58 -5.17 18.13
C LYS A 21 1.08 -6.61 17.95
N ASN A 22 2.37 -6.86 18.20
CA ASN A 22 3.06 -8.14 17.95
C ASN A 22 3.01 -8.61 16.49
N ILE A 23 2.76 -7.71 15.53
CA ILE A 23 2.81 -8.02 14.10
C ILE A 23 4.26 -7.86 13.64
N ASN A 24 5.00 -8.98 13.61
CA ASN A 24 6.42 -9.01 13.30
C ASN A 24 6.81 -9.92 12.12
N GLU A 25 5.92 -10.86 11.76
CA GLU A 25 6.13 -11.80 10.66
C GLU A 25 6.24 -11.05 9.32
N PRO A 26 7.28 -11.28 8.49
CA PRO A 26 7.54 -10.48 7.29
C PRO A 26 6.35 -10.34 6.34
N HIS A 27 5.64 -11.45 6.08
CA HIS A 27 4.48 -11.43 5.18
C HIS A 27 3.31 -10.62 5.73
N LEU A 28 3.09 -10.64 7.06
CA LEU A 28 2.05 -9.83 7.71
C LEU A 28 2.45 -8.35 7.74
N VAL A 29 3.73 -8.06 8.02
CA VAL A 29 4.26 -6.70 7.99
C VAL A 29 4.09 -6.10 6.59
N ILE A 30 4.53 -6.80 5.54
CA ILE A 30 4.37 -6.34 4.15
C ILE A 30 2.91 -6.08 3.81
N HIS A 31 1.99 -6.98 4.21
CA HIS A 31 0.56 -6.82 4.00
C HIS A 31 0.00 -5.55 4.65
N HIS A 32 0.41 -5.25 5.89
CA HIS A 32 -0.02 -4.05 6.59
C HIS A 32 0.66 -2.77 6.12
N MET A 33 1.87 -2.86 5.56
CA MET A 33 2.67 -1.75 5.08
C MET A 33 2.47 -1.43 3.59
N MET A 34 1.57 -2.11 2.88
CA MET A 34 1.36 -1.92 1.43
C MET A 34 1.14 -0.45 1.04
N GLY A 35 0.39 0.32 1.83
CA GLY A 35 0.18 1.76 1.59
C GLY A 35 1.45 2.61 1.62
N TYR A 36 2.57 2.08 2.12
CA TYR A 36 3.87 2.75 2.18
C TYR A 36 4.85 2.32 1.08
N VAL A 37 4.49 1.36 0.22
CA VAL A 37 5.37 0.89 -0.87
C VAL A 37 5.77 2.04 -1.81
N LEU A 38 4.85 2.97 -2.10
CA LEU A 38 5.16 4.14 -2.95
C LEU A 38 6.12 5.11 -2.27
N ASP A 39 5.99 5.32 -0.95
CA ASP A 39 6.90 6.18 -0.19
C ASP A 39 8.31 5.56 -0.14
N LEU A 40 8.36 4.25 0.08
CA LEU A 40 9.61 3.48 0.04
C LEU A 40 10.26 3.52 -1.36
N HIS A 41 9.47 3.35 -2.43
CA HIS A 41 9.96 3.49 -3.80
C HIS A 41 10.55 4.88 -4.07
N LYS A 42 9.87 5.95 -3.65
CA LYS A 42 10.37 7.33 -3.78
C LYS A 42 11.70 7.54 -3.06
N ILE A 43 11.88 6.94 -1.88
CA ILE A 43 13.16 6.97 -1.17
C ILE A 43 14.21 6.24 -2.01
N TRP A 44 13.97 4.99 -2.41
CA TRP A 44 14.94 4.18 -3.17
C TRP A 44 15.45 4.85 -4.45
N VAL A 45 14.55 5.43 -5.26
CA VAL A 45 14.96 6.06 -6.53
C VAL A 45 15.43 7.50 -6.36
N GLY A 46 15.13 8.14 -5.22
CA GLY A 46 15.36 9.56 -4.98
C GLY A 46 16.59 9.88 -4.13
N THR A 47 17.17 8.89 -3.44
CA THR A 47 18.33 9.07 -2.57
C THR A 47 19.61 8.51 -3.17
N SER A 48 20.77 9.10 -2.83
CA SER A 48 22.06 8.42 -3.02
C SER A 48 22.28 7.34 -1.95
N ASP A 49 23.25 6.44 -2.18
CA ASP A 49 23.63 5.40 -1.21
C ASP A 49 23.99 5.98 0.16
N GLU A 50 24.71 7.10 0.19
CA GLU A 50 25.08 7.77 1.44
C GLU A 50 23.85 8.29 2.20
N GLN A 51 22.89 8.87 1.48
CA GLN A 51 21.64 9.35 2.05
C GLN A 51 20.77 8.20 2.54
N LEU A 52 20.68 7.10 1.78
CA LEU A 52 19.94 5.91 2.18
C LEU A 52 20.55 5.25 3.42
N MET A 53 21.88 5.18 3.49
CA MET A 53 22.59 4.71 4.69
C MET A 53 22.32 5.61 5.90
N ALA A 54 22.34 6.93 5.72
CA ALA A 54 22.03 7.87 6.80
C ALA A 54 20.60 7.68 7.33
N LEU A 55 19.62 7.58 6.42
CA LEU A 55 18.22 7.29 6.78
C LEU A 55 18.05 5.94 7.48
N SER A 56 18.76 4.91 7.01
CA SER A 56 18.68 3.57 7.60
C SER A 56 19.24 3.51 9.02
N ARG A 57 20.26 4.33 9.33
CA ARG A 57 20.80 4.48 10.69
C ARG A 57 19.88 5.30 11.58
N GLU A 58 19.26 6.35 11.04
CA GLU A 58 18.35 7.23 11.78
C GLU A 58 17.02 6.53 12.10
N PHE A 59 16.50 5.72 11.18
CA PHE A 59 15.19 5.07 11.27
C PHE A 59 15.32 3.54 11.12
N PRO A 60 15.59 2.80 12.20
CA PRO A 60 15.92 1.38 12.13
C PRO A 60 14.72 0.49 11.74
N ASN A 61 13.48 0.87 12.06
CA ASN A 61 12.30 0.12 11.62
C ASN A 61 11.93 0.43 10.16
N PHE A 62 12.21 1.64 9.67
CA PHE A 62 12.22 1.91 8.23
C PHE A 62 13.19 0.99 7.51
N TYR A 63 14.44 0.88 7.99
CA TYR A 63 15.42 -0.03 7.41
C TYR A 63 14.94 -1.49 7.43
N ARG A 64 14.36 -1.93 8.56
CA ARG A 64 13.76 -3.28 8.67
C ARG A 64 12.69 -3.51 7.60
N TYR A 65 11.82 -2.54 7.35
CA TYR A 65 10.80 -2.66 6.30
C TYR A 65 11.42 -2.71 4.89
N ALA A 66 12.39 -1.82 4.60
CA ALA A 66 13.10 -1.82 3.33
C ALA A 66 13.79 -3.17 3.07
N PHE A 67 14.44 -3.74 4.09
CA PHE A 67 15.08 -5.04 4.01
C PHE A 67 14.08 -6.17 3.77
N MET A 68 12.93 -6.19 4.45
CA MET A 68 11.88 -7.18 4.20
C MET A 68 11.36 -7.14 2.75
N MET A 69 11.21 -5.94 2.20
CA MET A 69 10.77 -5.76 0.81
C MET A 69 11.84 -6.21 -0.20
N GLU A 70 13.12 -5.97 0.06
CA GLU A 70 14.22 -6.50 -0.77
C GLU A 70 14.26 -8.02 -0.74
N GLU A 71 14.21 -8.64 0.45
CA GLU A 71 14.18 -10.10 0.60
C GLU A 71 12.97 -10.72 -0.09
N ALA A 72 11.80 -10.10 0.02
CA ALA A 72 10.60 -10.55 -0.68
C ALA A 72 10.75 -10.45 -2.22
N ALA A 73 11.35 -9.37 -2.71
CA ALA A 73 11.63 -9.21 -4.13
C ALA A 73 12.66 -10.24 -4.63
N GLU A 74 13.71 -10.50 -3.86
CA GLU A 74 14.74 -11.48 -4.20
C GLU A 74 14.21 -12.91 -4.18
N ALA A 75 13.37 -13.24 -3.19
CA ALA A 75 12.66 -14.51 -3.15
C ALA A 75 11.74 -14.68 -4.38
N GLU A 76 11.06 -13.62 -4.83
CA GLU A 76 10.24 -13.65 -6.03
C GLU A 76 11.09 -13.83 -7.31
N ARG A 77 12.27 -13.19 -7.38
CA ARG A 77 13.24 -13.35 -8.49
C ARG A 77 13.71 -14.78 -8.64
N HIS A 78 13.95 -15.49 -7.53
CA HIS A 78 14.47 -16.86 -7.52
C HIS A 78 13.42 -17.96 -7.77
N LYS A 79 12.13 -17.63 -7.89
CA LYS A 79 11.11 -18.63 -8.21
C LYS A 79 11.35 -19.22 -9.60
N ALA A 80 11.46 -20.55 -9.67
CA ALA A 80 11.59 -21.28 -10.94
C ALA A 80 10.38 -21.10 -11.86
N SER A 81 9.20 -20.87 -11.27
CA SER A 81 7.98 -20.53 -11.98
C SER A 81 7.07 -19.73 -11.06
N ARG A 82 6.34 -18.77 -11.60
CA ARG A 82 5.34 -17.98 -10.90
C ARG A 82 3.95 -18.32 -11.42
N PRO A 83 2.93 -18.25 -10.55
CA PRO A 83 1.56 -18.50 -10.98
C PRO A 83 1.05 -17.59 -12.11
N TYR A 84 1.65 -16.42 -12.27
CA TYR A 84 1.31 -15.42 -13.30
C TYR A 84 2.23 -15.45 -14.52
N ASP A 85 3.14 -16.43 -14.63
CA ASP A 85 3.95 -16.60 -15.83
C ASP A 85 3.05 -16.92 -17.05
N GLY A 86 3.40 -16.35 -18.19
CA GLY A 86 2.65 -16.51 -19.45
C GLY A 86 1.34 -15.75 -19.52
N MET A 87 0.94 -15.01 -18.48
CA MET A 87 -0.23 -14.14 -18.55
C MET A 87 0.01 -12.96 -19.49
N ALA A 88 -1.03 -12.60 -20.25
CA ALA A 88 -1.03 -11.38 -21.04
C ALA A 88 -0.80 -10.17 -20.12
N GLN A 89 -0.01 -9.21 -20.59
CA GLN A 89 0.10 -7.94 -19.88
C GLN A 89 -1.21 -7.15 -20.03
N PHE A 90 -1.52 -6.34 -19.02
CA PHE A 90 -2.55 -5.32 -19.16
C PHE A 90 -2.21 -4.38 -20.32
N SER A 91 -3.24 -3.97 -21.06
CA SER A 91 -3.09 -2.85 -21.99
C SER A 91 -2.78 -1.56 -21.23
N GLU A 92 -2.18 -0.59 -21.91
CA GLU A 92 -1.76 0.66 -21.29
C GLU A 92 -2.90 1.40 -20.54
N PRO A 93 -4.13 1.50 -21.08
CA PRO A 93 -5.25 2.08 -20.34
C PRO A 93 -5.54 1.36 -19.02
N HIS A 94 -5.47 0.02 -19.01
CA HIS A 94 -5.71 -0.76 -17.79
C HIS A 94 -4.56 -0.62 -16.78
N LYS A 95 -3.30 -0.48 -17.24
CA LYS A 95 -2.17 -0.16 -16.36
C LYS A 95 -2.38 1.18 -15.67
N VAL A 96 -2.84 2.20 -16.40
CA VAL A 96 -3.15 3.52 -15.84
C VAL A 96 -4.27 3.44 -14.80
N MET A 97 -5.38 2.74 -15.11
CA MET A 97 -6.49 2.55 -14.17
C MET A 97 -6.05 1.82 -12.89
N ALA A 98 -5.31 0.72 -13.03
CA ALA A 98 -4.79 -0.04 -11.89
C ALA A 98 -3.83 0.82 -11.03
N THR A 99 -2.94 1.58 -11.67
CA THR A 99 -2.00 2.48 -10.98
C THR A 99 -2.74 3.55 -10.18
N GLN A 100 -3.79 4.16 -10.76
CA GLN A 100 -4.61 5.13 -10.07
C GLN A 100 -5.32 4.52 -8.86
N LEU A 101 -5.92 3.33 -9.02
CA LEU A 101 -6.57 2.62 -7.93
C LEU A 101 -5.62 2.29 -6.78
N LEU A 102 -4.42 1.79 -7.08
CA LEU A 102 -3.40 1.49 -6.08
C LEU A 102 -2.90 2.75 -5.37
N THR A 103 -2.71 3.85 -6.11
CA THR A 103 -2.27 5.13 -5.56
C THR A 103 -3.32 5.74 -4.62
N THR A 104 -4.59 5.69 -5.02
CA THR A 104 -5.71 6.15 -4.18
C THR A 104 -5.89 5.25 -2.96
N ALA A 105 -5.79 3.92 -3.11
CA ALA A 105 -5.85 3.00 -1.97
C ALA A 105 -4.74 3.28 -0.94
N ALA A 106 -3.50 3.49 -1.40
CA ALA A 106 -2.39 3.84 -0.52
C ALA A 106 -2.61 5.18 0.19
N THR A 107 -3.24 6.15 -0.48
CA THR A 107 -3.62 7.43 0.13
C THR A 107 -4.68 7.25 1.21
N LEU A 108 -5.72 6.45 0.93
CA LEU A 108 -6.77 6.13 1.89
C LEU A 108 -6.21 5.41 3.12
N GLU A 109 -5.38 4.38 2.92
CA GLU A 109 -4.75 3.63 4.01
C GLU A 109 -3.95 4.54 4.94
N ARG A 110 -3.03 5.33 4.39
CA ARG A 110 -2.23 6.26 5.19
C ARG A 110 -3.10 7.33 5.86
N GLY A 111 -4.13 7.80 5.16
CA GLY A 111 -5.09 8.77 5.68
C GLY A 111 -5.82 8.25 6.92
N TYR A 112 -6.42 7.06 6.83
CA TYR A 112 -7.14 6.46 7.95
C TYR A 112 -6.19 6.10 9.08
N GLN A 113 -5.01 5.56 8.76
CA GLN A 113 -4.01 5.21 9.76
C GLN A 113 -3.48 6.42 10.54
N ALA A 114 -3.38 7.60 9.89
CA ALA A 114 -2.96 8.82 10.57
C ALA A 114 -3.89 9.25 11.71
N PHE A 115 -5.16 8.81 11.68
CA PHE A 115 -6.14 9.08 12.74
C PHE A 115 -6.16 8.02 13.85
N ILE A 116 -5.50 6.87 13.66
CA ILE A 116 -5.43 5.84 14.69
C ILE A 116 -4.60 6.36 15.86
N GLY A 117 -5.25 6.50 17.03
CA GLY A 117 -4.61 7.02 18.24
C GLY A 117 -4.60 8.55 18.34
N CYS A 118 -5.12 9.28 17.34
CA CYS A 118 -5.47 10.68 17.51
C CYS A 118 -6.70 10.76 18.40
N GLY A 119 -6.58 11.34 19.60
CA GLY A 119 -7.64 11.34 20.62
C GLY A 119 -9.02 11.82 20.14
N ASN A 120 -9.32 13.12 20.24
CA ASN A 120 -10.66 13.61 19.89
C ASN A 120 -10.80 13.82 18.37
N LEU A 121 -11.47 12.89 17.71
CA LEU A 121 -11.61 12.90 16.27
C LEU A 121 -12.72 13.80 15.73
N ALA A 122 -13.56 14.33 16.62
CA ALA A 122 -14.51 15.38 16.24
C ALA A 122 -13.79 16.60 15.63
N PHE A 123 -12.55 16.88 16.08
CA PHE A 123 -11.73 17.94 15.50
C PHE A 123 -11.32 17.67 14.05
N PHE A 124 -11.24 16.39 13.66
CA PHE A 124 -10.82 15.94 12.34
C PHE A 124 -11.99 15.50 11.45
N GLN A 125 -13.23 15.75 11.87
CA GLN A 125 -14.43 15.32 11.14
C GLN A 125 -14.43 15.76 9.67
N PRO A 126 -14.08 17.02 9.32
CA PRO A 126 -14.03 17.42 7.92
C PRO A 126 -13.05 16.58 7.08
N GLN A 127 -11.85 16.31 7.61
CA GLN A 127 -10.85 15.50 6.92
C GLN A 127 -11.27 14.04 6.79
N LEU A 128 -11.96 13.50 7.81
CA LEU A 128 -12.54 12.16 7.76
C LEU A 128 -13.65 12.07 6.72
N ASP A 129 -14.50 13.09 6.60
CA ASP A 129 -15.58 13.13 5.61
C ASP A 129 -15.04 13.18 4.17
N GLU A 130 -13.98 13.95 3.92
CA GLU A 130 -13.26 13.96 2.66
C GLU A 130 -12.68 12.57 2.33
N LEU A 131 -12.03 11.93 3.31
CA LEU A 131 -11.44 10.61 3.14
C LEU A 131 -12.52 9.54 2.85
N ASN A 132 -13.66 9.61 3.54
CA ASN A 132 -14.82 8.76 3.30
C ASN A 132 -15.46 9.02 1.93
N GLY A 133 -15.46 10.27 1.45
CA GLY A 133 -15.81 10.63 0.09
C GLY A 133 -14.90 9.93 -0.93
N LEU A 134 -13.59 10.03 -0.73
CA LEU A 134 -12.59 9.39 -1.58
C LEU A 134 -12.70 7.86 -1.56
N TYR A 135 -12.99 7.25 -0.40
CA TYR A 135 -13.20 5.80 -0.28
C TYR A 135 -14.41 5.32 -1.09
N ARG A 136 -15.54 6.04 -1.03
CA ARG A 136 -16.71 5.72 -1.84
C ARG A 136 -16.42 5.84 -3.34
N GLN A 137 -15.67 6.87 -3.73
CA GLN A 137 -15.24 7.03 -5.13
C GLN A 137 -14.33 5.89 -5.58
N TRP A 138 -13.38 5.49 -4.73
CA TRP A 138 -12.48 4.37 -5.00
C TRP A 138 -13.21 3.05 -5.23
N LEU A 139 -14.27 2.75 -4.45
CA LEU A 139 -15.11 1.57 -4.67
C LEU A 139 -15.79 1.59 -6.04
N VAL A 140 -16.32 2.75 -6.45
CA VAL A 140 -16.93 2.92 -7.78
C VAL A 140 -15.91 2.70 -8.89
N ASP A 141 -14.70 3.26 -8.74
CA ASP A 141 -13.66 3.14 -9.77
C ASP A 141 -13.08 1.72 -9.84
N LEU A 142 -13.04 0.99 -8.73
CA LEU A 142 -12.66 -0.42 -8.69
C LEU A 142 -13.63 -1.28 -9.51
N GLU A 143 -14.93 -1.08 -9.34
CA GLU A 143 -15.94 -1.83 -10.10
C GLU A 143 -15.91 -1.49 -11.60
N LYS A 144 -15.68 -0.21 -11.95
CA LYS A 144 -15.45 0.19 -13.36
C LYS A 144 -14.24 -0.51 -13.97
N PHE A 145 -13.13 -0.61 -13.22
CA PHE A 145 -11.94 -1.29 -13.68
C PHE A 145 -12.16 -2.80 -13.90
N LYS A 146 -12.83 -3.48 -12.97
CA LYS A 146 -13.18 -4.90 -13.15
C LYS A 146 -14.09 -5.10 -14.36
N ALA A 147 -15.09 -4.23 -14.54
CA ALA A 147 -15.99 -4.28 -15.69
C ALA A 147 -15.25 -4.05 -17.01
N SER A 148 -14.30 -3.11 -17.07
CA SER A 148 -13.52 -2.84 -18.28
C SER A 148 -12.62 -4.02 -18.66
N LEU A 149 -11.99 -4.67 -17.67
CA LEU A 149 -11.21 -5.89 -17.90
C LEU A 149 -12.08 -7.03 -18.45
N GLY A 150 -13.28 -7.21 -17.89
CA GLY A 150 -14.25 -8.19 -18.39
C GLY A 150 -14.67 -7.90 -19.84
N ALA A 151 -14.98 -6.65 -20.17
CA ALA A 151 -15.34 -6.24 -21.53
C ALA A 151 -14.18 -6.37 -22.53
N PHE A 152 -12.94 -6.22 -22.06
CA PHE A 152 -11.73 -6.46 -22.86
C PHE A 152 -11.47 -7.96 -23.13
N GLY A 153 -12.23 -8.86 -22.50
CA GLY A 153 -12.02 -10.30 -22.62
C GLY A 153 -10.79 -10.78 -21.87
N ALA A 154 -10.47 -10.15 -20.73
CA ALA A 154 -9.39 -10.60 -19.86
C ALA A 154 -9.56 -12.08 -19.48
N ASP A 155 -8.45 -12.81 -19.47
CA ASP A 155 -8.41 -14.23 -19.09
C ASP A 155 -9.02 -14.42 -17.68
N PRO A 156 -9.85 -15.47 -17.44
CA PRO A 156 -10.42 -15.75 -16.13
C PRO A 156 -9.40 -15.80 -14.98
N LYS A 157 -8.20 -16.31 -15.25
CA LYS A 157 -7.09 -16.38 -14.30
C LYS A 157 -6.57 -14.98 -13.95
N MET A 158 -6.47 -14.08 -14.93
CA MET A 158 -6.12 -12.67 -14.70
C MET A 158 -7.18 -11.98 -13.83
N LEU A 159 -8.47 -12.20 -14.13
CA LEU A 159 -9.56 -11.65 -13.32
C LEU A 159 -9.53 -12.18 -11.88
N ALA A 160 -9.20 -13.46 -11.67
CA ALA A 160 -9.03 -14.02 -10.33
C ALA A 160 -7.94 -13.31 -9.53
N TYR A 161 -6.77 -13.06 -10.14
CA TYR A 161 -5.68 -12.31 -9.51
C TYR A 161 -6.07 -10.87 -9.15
N VAL A 162 -6.74 -10.18 -10.06
CA VAL A 162 -7.24 -8.82 -9.82
C VAL A 162 -8.22 -8.82 -8.64
N ASN A 163 -9.15 -9.77 -8.61
CA ASN A 163 -10.12 -9.88 -7.52
C ASN A 163 -9.48 -10.21 -6.18
N GLU A 164 -8.47 -11.08 -6.15
CA GLU A 164 -7.73 -11.38 -4.92
C GLU A 164 -6.96 -10.16 -4.42
N ALA A 165 -6.17 -9.52 -5.29
CA ALA A 165 -5.32 -8.38 -4.93
C ALA A 165 -6.16 -7.18 -4.46
N PHE A 166 -7.15 -6.76 -5.25
CA PHE A 166 -8.00 -5.63 -4.89
C PHE A 166 -9.03 -5.98 -3.81
N GLY A 167 -9.44 -7.26 -3.69
CA GLY A 167 -10.31 -7.72 -2.60
C GLY A 167 -9.63 -7.59 -1.24
N SER A 168 -8.37 -8.02 -1.13
CA SER A 168 -7.58 -7.84 0.09
C SER A 168 -7.38 -6.36 0.47
N LEU A 169 -7.19 -5.50 -0.53
CA LEU A 169 -7.14 -4.04 -0.33
C LEU A 169 -8.49 -3.46 0.13
N ALA A 170 -9.58 -3.85 -0.52
CA ALA A 170 -10.92 -3.38 -0.18
C ALA A 170 -11.30 -3.76 1.25
N GLU A 171 -11.03 -5.00 1.68
CA GLU A 171 -11.30 -5.44 3.05
C GLU A 171 -10.48 -4.69 4.09
N ARG A 172 -9.22 -4.37 3.80
CA ARG A 172 -8.39 -3.53 4.68
C ARG A 172 -8.91 -2.10 4.78
N LEU A 173 -9.22 -1.48 3.64
CA LEU A 173 -9.77 -0.14 3.60
C LEU A 173 -11.12 -0.06 4.32
N LYS A 174 -11.98 -1.06 4.12
CA LYS A 174 -13.23 -1.20 4.84
C LYS A 174 -13.02 -1.24 6.35
N LYS A 175 -12.14 -2.11 6.84
CA LYS A 175 -11.81 -2.17 8.27
C LYS A 175 -11.32 -0.82 8.79
N LEU A 176 -10.42 -0.16 8.08
CA LEU A 176 -9.89 1.15 8.47
C LEU A 176 -10.97 2.25 8.50
N ALA A 177 -11.88 2.26 7.53
CA ALA A 177 -13.02 3.19 7.49
C ALA A 177 -14.08 2.86 8.56
N GLU A 178 -14.21 1.59 8.93
CA GLU A 178 -15.13 1.08 9.97
C GLU A 178 -14.58 1.17 11.38
N VAL A 179 -13.27 1.37 11.57
CA VAL A 179 -12.72 1.82 12.86
C VAL A 179 -13.29 3.22 13.11
N LYS A 180 -14.55 3.26 13.54
CA LYS A 180 -15.07 4.28 14.43
C LYS A 180 -14.24 4.16 15.69
N LEU A 181 -13.07 4.78 15.69
CA LEU A 181 -12.79 5.90 16.57
C LEU A 181 -13.56 5.79 17.90
N GLY A 182 -13.27 4.73 18.64
CA GLY A 182 -13.75 4.50 20.00
C GLY A 182 -12.89 5.28 20.98
#